data_AF-A0A8H6N334-F1
#
_entry.id   AF-A0A8H6N334-F1
#
_cell.length_a   1.000
_cell.length_b   1.000
_cell.length_c   1.000
_cell.angle_alpha   90.00
_cell.angle_beta   90.00
_cell.angle_gamma   90.00
#
_symmetry.space_group_name_H-M   'P 1'
#
loop_
_entity.id
_entity.type
_entity.pdbx_description
1 polymer ?
#
loop_
_entity_poly.entity_id
_entity_poly.type
_entity_poly.pdbx_seq_one_letter_code
_entity_poly.pdbx_strand_id
1 'polypeptide(L)'
;MLFLATLLVLLSAADRVLATKFMDTCSDIRFYNPDFELHFTTTWSPFLVGKCKDPGSGRETCSFLPLMHCYSNGAGFLRPSKQ
;
A
#
# COMPACT_ATOMS: atom_id res chain seq x y z
N MET A 1 -28.28 3.47 -20.08
CA MET A 1 -28.01 3.26 -18.63
C MET A 1 -27.17 2.00 -18.33
N LEU A 2 -27.18 0.95 -19.17
CA LEU A 2 -26.41 -0.29 -18.93
C LEU A 2 -24.87 -0.12 -18.97
N PHE A 3 -24.36 0.79 -19.83
CA PHE A 3 -22.92 1.03 -20.01
C PHE A 3 -22.22 1.68 -18.81
N LEU A 4 -22.94 2.46 -18.01
CA LEU A 4 -22.35 3.15 -16.86
C LEU A 4 -22.10 2.16 -15.71
N ALA A 5 -23.02 1.19 -15.53
CA ALA A 5 -22.94 0.18 -14.49
C ALA A 5 -21.78 -0.80 -14.72
N THR A 6 -21.54 -1.22 -15.98
CA THR A 6 -20.39 -2.08 -16.31
C THR A 6 -19.06 -1.36 -16.15
N LEU A 7 -18.97 -0.07 -16.49
CA LEU A 7 -17.76 0.72 -16.30
C LEU A 7 -17.42 0.88 -14.80
N LEU A 8 -18.42 1.15 -13.96
CA LEU A 8 -18.27 1.25 -12.51
C LEU A 8 -17.81 -0.07 -11.87
N VAL A 9 -18.33 -1.21 -12.33
CA VAL A 9 -17.90 -2.53 -11.87
C VAL A 9 -16.44 -2.79 -12.27
N LEU A 10 -16.04 -2.45 -13.50
CA LEU A 10 -14.67 -2.62 -13.99
C LEU A 10 -13.66 -1.75 -13.22
N LEU A 11 -14.00 -0.49 -12.92
CA LEU A 11 -13.18 0.40 -12.11
C LEU A 11 -12.99 -0.15 -10.68
N SER A 12 -14.07 -0.62 -10.05
CA SER A 12 -13.99 -1.21 -8.71
C SER A 12 -13.18 -2.52 -8.65
N ALA A 13 -13.16 -3.28 -9.75
CA ALA A 13 -12.35 -4.48 -9.88
C ALA A 13 -10.86 -4.12 -10.05
N ALA A 14 -10.53 -3.07 -10.81
CA ALA A 14 -9.16 -2.63 -11.02
C ALA A 14 -8.46 -2.22 -9.70
N ASP A 15 -9.17 -1.50 -8.82
CA ASP A 15 -8.64 -1.11 -7.51
C ASP A 15 -8.35 -2.32 -6.61
N ARG A 16 -9.21 -3.35 -6.65
CA ARG A 16 -9.02 -4.59 -5.88
C ARG A 16 -7.91 -5.47 -6.45
N VAL A 17 -7.71 -5.44 -7.76
CA VAL A 17 -6.67 -6.20 -8.47
C VAL A 17 -5.27 -5.64 -8.21
N LEU A 18 -5.12 -4.34 -7.90
CA LEU A 18 -3.82 -3.76 -7.60
C LEU A 18 -3.33 -4.11 -6.18
N ALA A 19 -4.23 -4.11 -5.19
CA ALA A 19 -3.90 -4.41 -3.80
C ALA A 19 -3.59 -5.90 -3.54
N THR A 20 -4.18 -6.82 -4.33
CA THR A 20 -3.93 -8.27 -4.21
C THR A 20 -2.52 -8.65 -4.65
N LYS A 21 -1.95 -7.96 -5.64
CA LYS A 21 -0.62 -8.28 -6.18
C LYS A 21 0.54 -8.07 -5.21
N PHE A 22 0.43 -7.13 -4.27
CA PHE A 22 1.54 -6.85 -3.35
C PHE A 22 1.89 -8.08 -2.49
N MET A 23 0.88 -8.78 -1.96
CA MET A 23 1.09 -10.00 -1.19
C MET A 23 1.51 -11.19 -2.06
N ASP A 24 1.16 -11.18 -3.35
CA ASP A 24 1.49 -12.26 -4.28
C ASP A 24 2.94 -12.22 -4.77
N THR A 25 3.51 -11.01 -4.89
CA THR A 25 4.84 -10.81 -5.47
C THR A 25 5.91 -10.41 -4.45
N CYS A 26 5.53 -10.24 -3.18
CA CYS A 26 6.45 -9.81 -2.13
C CYS A 26 6.52 -10.80 -0.96
N SER A 27 7.66 -10.82 -0.27
CA SER A 27 7.97 -11.62 0.90
C SER A 27 8.49 -10.74 2.05
N ASP A 28 8.59 -11.31 3.27
CA ASP A 28 9.07 -10.62 4.48
C ASP A 28 8.33 -9.31 4.80
N ILE A 29 7.04 -9.29 4.51
CA ILE A 29 6.19 -8.11 4.65
C ILE A 29 5.98 -7.81 6.13
N ARG A 30 6.31 -6.58 6.54
CA ARG A 30 6.12 -6.12 7.92
C ARG A 30 5.88 -4.62 7.98
N PHE A 31 5.30 -4.18 9.08
CA PHE A 31 5.32 -2.77 9.44
C PHE A 31 6.70 -2.43 9.99
N TYR A 32 7.28 -1.36 9.49
CA TYR A 32 8.53 -0.79 9.98
C TYR A 32 8.27 0.63 10.46
N ASN A 33 8.60 0.90 11.71
CA ASN A 33 8.57 2.25 12.26
C ASN A 33 10.00 2.62 12.71
N PRO A 34 10.69 3.52 11.99
CA PRO A 34 12.07 3.89 12.32
C PRO A 34 12.20 4.55 13.70
N ASP A 35 11.13 5.15 14.24
CA ASP A 35 11.16 5.78 15.56
C ASP A 35 11.41 4.78 16.69
N PHE A 36 11.01 3.50 16.52
CA PHE A 36 11.26 2.46 17.52
C PHE A 36 12.74 2.09 17.62
N GLU A 37 13.48 2.17 16.51
CA GLU A 37 14.88 1.76 16.46
C GLU A 37 15.83 2.94 16.71
N LEU A 38 15.46 4.13 16.24
CA LEU A 38 16.33 5.31 16.30
C LEU A 38 16.13 6.14 17.56
N HIS A 39 15.14 5.83 18.40
CA HIS A 39 14.79 6.60 19.61
C HIS A 39 14.58 8.11 19.37
N PHE A 40 14.31 8.50 18.13
CA PHE A 40 13.88 9.83 17.78
C PHE A 40 12.37 9.81 17.60
N THR A 41 11.68 10.79 18.18
CA THR A 41 10.28 11.07 17.83
C THR A 41 10.27 11.89 16.56
N THR A 42 10.53 11.24 15.43
CA THR A 42 10.29 11.90 14.15
C THR A 42 8.83 11.64 13.79
N THR A 43 8.11 12.57 13.18
CA THR A 43 6.68 12.41 12.85
C THR A 43 6.43 11.40 11.71
N TRP A 44 7.28 10.38 11.58
CA TRP A 44 7.35 9.53 10.41
C TRP A 44 6.21 8.53 10.48
N SER A 45 5.45 8.46 9.40
CA SER A 45 4.45 7.41 9.25
C SER A 45 5.13 6.05 9.33
N PRO A 46 4.50 5.04 9.97
CA PRO A 46 4.92 3.67 9.76
C PRO A 46 4.94 3.35 8.26
N PHE A 47 5.92 2.56 7.86
CA PHE A 47 6.11 2.06 6.52
C PHE A 47 5.60 0.62 6.43
N LEU A 48 4.99 0.26 5.30
CA LEU A 48 4.90 -1.13 4.90
C LEU A 48 6.16 -1.47 4.09
N VAL A 49 6.95 -2.42 4.57
CA VAL A 49 8.19 -2.85 3.90
C VAL A 49 8.10 -4.32 3.51
N GLY A 50 8.77 -4.71 2.42
CA GLY A 50 8.86 -6.10 1.96
C GLY A 50 9.91 -6.26 0.87
N LYS A 51 10.27 -7.51 0.56
CA LYS A 51 11.11 -7.84 -0.61
C LYS A 51 10.18 -8.22 -1.75
N CYS A 52 10.15 -7.42 -2.81
CA CYS A 52 9.23 -7.59 -3.92
C CYS A 52 9.98 -8.00 -5.19
N LYS A 53 9.40 -8.93 -5.96
CA LYS A 53 9.89 -9.26 -7.30
C LYS A 53 9.51 -8.15 -8.27
N ASP A 54 10.51 -7.60 -8.93
CA ASP A 54 10.32 -6.69 -10.06
C ASP A 54 9.67 -7.46 -11.24
N PRO A 55 8.52 -7.01 -11.78
CA PRO A 55 7.81 -7.73 -12.82
C PRO A 55 8.59 -7.92 -14.12
N GLY A 56 9.54 -7.03 -14.42
CA GLY A 56 10.32 -7.08 -15.66
C GLY A 56 11.55 -7.98 -15.58
N SER A 57 12.28 -7.90 -14.47
CA SER A 57 13.56 -8.61 -14.29
C SER A 57 13.46 -9.87 -13.43
N GLY A 58 12.37 -10.05 -12.69
CA GLY A 58 12.19 -11.13 -11.72
C GLY A 58 13.09 -11.05 -10.49
N ARG A 59 13.93 -10.01 -10.38
CA ARG A 59 14.83 -9.80 -9.25
C ARG A 59 14.07 -9.29 -8.04
N GLU A 60 14.45 -9.73 -6.85
CA GLU A 60 13.90 -9.20 -5.61
C GLU A 60 14.57 -7.88 -5.22
N THR A 61 13.75 -6.88 -4.87
CA THR A 61 14.16 -5.56 -4.38
C THR A 61 13.45 -5.25 -3.08
N CYS A 62 14.13 -4.60 -2.14
CA CYS A 62 13.48 -4.05 -0.95
C CYS A 62 12.56 -2.89 -1.36
N SER A 63 11.27 -3.04 -1.14
CA SER A 63 10.25 -2.03 -1.40
C SER A 63 9.70 -1.49 -0.10
N PHE A 64 9.33 -0.21 -0.11
CA PHE A 64 8.79 0.51 1.03
C PHE A 64 7.65 1.42 0.59
N LEU A 65 6.58 1.46 1.38
CA LEU A 65 5.43 2.32 1.18
C LEU A 65 5.14 3.10 2.49
N PRO A 66 5.33 4.43 2.52
CA PRO A 66 4.96 5.23 3.68
C PRO A 66 3.42 5.30 3.77
N LEU A 67 2.83 4.78 4.84
CA LEU A 67 1.39 4.57 4.94
C LEU A 67 0.57 5.86 4.93
N MET A 68 1.13 6.98 5.38
CA MET A 68 0.51 8.31 5.33
C MET A 68 0.15 8.78 3.91
N HIS A 69 0.83 8.28 2.87
CA HIS A 69 0.45 8.59 1.48
C HIS A 69 -0.84 7.89 1.06
N CYS A 70 -1.16 6.76 1.69
CA CYS A 70 -2.30 5.92 1.33
C CYS A 70 -3.44 6.02 2.33
N TYR A 71 -3.17 6.40 3.57
CA TYR A 71 -4.15 6.42 4.64
C TYR A 71 -4.04 7.67 5.51
N SER A 72 -5.18 8.13 6.00
CA SER A 72 -5.32 9.26 6.91
C SER A 72 -6.30 8.92 8.03
N ASN A 73 -6.23 9.68 9.13
CA ASN A 73 -7.24 9.60 10.17
C ASN A 73 -8.47 10.43 9.77
N GLY A 74 -9.64 9.81 9.74
CA GLY A 74 -10.93 10.48 9.56
C GLY A 74 -11.86 10.13 10.72
N ALA A 75 -12.05 11.08 11.65
CA ALA A 75 -12.89 10.93 12.84
C ALA A 75 -12.52 9.72 13.71
N GLY A 76 -11.22 9.46 13.91
CA GLY A 76 -10.74 8.33 14.72
C GLY A 76 -10.61 7.01 13.96
N PHE A 77 -10.98 6.97 12.68
CA PHE A 77 -10.87 5.77 11.83
C PHE A 77 -9.77 5.93 10.78
N LEU A 78 -9.09 4.83 10.45
CA LEU A 78 -8.20 4.78 9.30
C LEU A 78 -9.03 4.84 8.01
N ARG A 79 -8.73 5.79 7.12
CA ARG A 79 -9.41 6.01 5.84
C ARG A 79 -8.38 6.05 4.72
N PRO A 80 -8.66 5.48 3.54
CA PRO A 80 -7.82 5.73 2.37
C PRO A 80 -7.72 7.24 2.11
N SER A 81 -6.49 7.74 1.96
CA SER A 81 -6.23 9.10 1.51
C SER A 81 -6.78 9.23 0.09
N LYS A 82 -7.57 10.27 -0.19
CA LYS A 82 -7.95 10.59 -1.56
C LYS A 82 -6.68 10.98 -2.31
N GLN A 83 -6.24 10.16 -3.26
CA GLN A 83 -5.20 10.52 -4.21
C GLN A 83 -5.77 11.39 -5.32
#